data_AF-A0A6P0SXW4-F1
#
_entry.id   AF-A0A6P0SXW4-F1
#
_cell.length_a   1.000
_cell.length_b   1.000
_cell.length_c   1.000
_cell.angle_alpha   90.00
_cell.angle_beta   90.00
_cell.angle_gamma   90.00
#
_symmetry.space_group_name_H-M   'P 1'
#
loop_
_entity.id
_entity.type
_entity.pdbx_description
1 polymer ?
#
loop_
_entity_poly.entity_id
_entity_poly.type
_entity_poly.pdbx_seq_one_letter_code
_entity_poly.pdbx_strand_id
1 'polypeptide(L)'
;WLFLFKHLAQLNQPPLPLQEDVFAQLFDVAEIANFSSTEQALYQDSLKVYRDMYNVTQTLIDETLEQGIEQGIKQGIKQGRAEGRQQGRQQGRAEGRAEGRAEGKAEGRQEEKQQIAKQMKAAGLPAQDIAQYTGLTIDEIDRL
;
A
#
# COMPACT_ATOMS: atom_id res chain seq x y z
N TRP A 1 -35.85 14.99 -49.98
CA TRP A 1 -36.36 14.26 -48.80
C TRP A 1 -37.18 13.01 -49.17
N LEU A 2 -38.44 13.09 -49.59
CA LEU A 2 -39.27 11.90 -49.90
C LEU A 2 -38.72 10.98 -51.00
N PHE A 3 -38.05 11.54 -52.01
CA PHE A 3 -37.37 10.77 -53.06
C PHE A 3 -36.25 9.87 -52.51
N LEU A 4 -35.52 10.35 -51.50
CA LEU A 4 -34.42 9.59 -50.88
C LEU A 4 -34.95 8.32 -50.21
N PHE A 5 -35.98 8.43 -49.38
CA PHE A 5 -36.59 7.28 -48.69
C PHE A 5 -37.21 6.27 -49.66
N LYS A 6 -37.75 6.75 -50.80
CA LYS A 6 -38.37 5.88 -51.81
C LYS A 6 -37.34 5.06 -52.60
N HIS A 7 -36.12 5.59 -52.78
CA HIS A 7 -35.07 4.98 -53.60
C HIS A 7 -33.84 4.57 -52.81
N LEU A 8 -33.89 4.61 -51.47
CA LEU A 8 -32.78 4.35 -50.55
C LEU A 8 -32.14 2.98 -50.81
N ALA A 9 -32.95 1.95 -51.01
CA ALA A 9 -32.52 0.57 -51.30
C ALA A 9 -31.84 0.39 -52.68
N GLN A 10 -31.87 1.40 -53.54
CA GLN A 10 -31.30 1.37 -54.90
C GLN A 10 -30.05 2.25 -55.01
N LEU A 11 -29.67 2.96 -53.95
CA LEU A 11 -28.55 3.89 -53.91
C LEU A 11 -27.34 3.23 -53.25
N ASN A 12 -26.28 2.99 -54.02
CA ASN A 12 -25.02 2.44 -53.51
C ASN A 12 -24.12 3.48 -52.82
N GLN A 13 -24.47 4.76 -52.91
CA GLN A 13 -23.74 5.86 -52.28
C GLN A 13 -24.67 7.07 -52.07
N PRO A 14 -24.46 7.86 -51.01
CA PRO A 14 -25.24 9.07 -50.78
C PRO A 14 -24.97 10.10 -51.90
N PRO A 15 -26.02 10.61 -52.57
CA PRO A 15 -25.85 11.62 -53.61
C PRO A 15 -25.30 12.94 -53.03
N LEU A 16 -24.51 13.67 -53.82
CA LEU A 16 -23.74 14.87 -53.43
C LEU A 16 -24.46 15.89 -52.51
N PRO A 17 -25.77 16.17 -52.64
CA PRO A 17 -26.47 17.10 -51.73
C PRO A 17 -26.74 16.57 -50.32
N LEU A 18 -26.46 15.29 -50.05
CA LEU A 18 -26.83 14.56 -48.83
C LEU A 18 -25.62 13.87 -48.18
N GLN A 19 -24.42 14.39 -48.41
CA GLN A 19 -23.17 13.91 -47.81
C GLN A 19 -22.83 14.59 -46.47
N GLU A 20 -23.77 15.33 -45.88
CA GLU A 20 -23.60 15.91 -44.54
C GLU A 20 -23.58 14.80 -43.46
N ASP A 21 -22.86 15.02 -42.36
CA ASP A 21 -22.58 14.00 -41.32
C ASP A 21 -23.84 13.30 -40.78
N VAL A 22 -24.97 14.03 -40.70
CA VAL A 22 -26.25 13.50 -40.21
C VAL A 22 -26.86 12.48 -41.18
N PHE A 23 -26.61 12.61 -42.48
CA PHE A 23 -27.14 11.70 -43.51
C PHE A 23 -26.22 10.53 -43.80
N ALA A 24 -24.93 10.64 -43.50
CA ALA A 24 -23.99 9.51 -43.56
C ALA A 24 -24.42 8.39 -42.59
N GLN A 25 -24.71 8.72 -41.33
CA GLN A 25 -25.17 7.73 -40.34
C GLN A 25 -26.49 7.05 -40.73
N LEU A 26 -27.41 7.79 -41.37
CA LEU A 26 -28.65 7.24 -41.88
C LEU A 26 -28.40 6.25 -43.03
N PHE A 27 -27.45 6.55 -43.92
CA PHE A 27 -27.07 5.66 -45.02
C PHE A 27 -26.41 4.38 -44.53
N ASP A 28 -25.48 4.48 -43.56
CA ASP A 28 -24.81 3.31 -42.97
C ASP A 28 -25.82 2.33 -42.36
N VAL A 29 -26.82 2.84 -41.63
CA VAL A 29 -27.88 2.03 -41.02
C VAL A 29 -28.83 1.45 -42.08
N ALA A 30 -29.13 2.21 -43.13
CA ALA A 30 -30.02 1.77 -44.20
C ALA A 30 -29.38 0.73 -45.13
N GLU A 31 -28.07 0.80 -45.34
CA GLU A 31 -27.31 -0.18 -46.11
C GLU A 31 -27.40 -1.57 -45.45
N ILE A 32 -27.28 -1.62 -44.13
CA ILE A 32 -27.48 -2.84 -43.33
C ILE A 32 -28.92 -3.38 -43.47
N ALA A 33 -29.92 -2.49 -43.53
CA ALA A 33 -31.31 -2.89 -43.71
C ALA A 33 -31.62 -3.49 -45.10
N ASN A 34 -30.78 -3.20 -46.10
CA ASN A 34 -30.91 -3.72 -47.47
C ASN A 34 -30.04 -4.95 -47.74
N PHE A 35 -29.31 -5.46 -46.74
CA PHE A 35 -28.49 -6.65 -46.89
C PHE A 35 -29.31 -7.84 -47.39
N SER A 36 -28.77 -8.54 -48.39
CA SER A 36 -29.24 -9.86 -48.76
C SER A 36 -29.07 -10.84 -47.59
N SER A 37 -29.79 -11.96 -47.61
CA SER A 37 -29.68 -12.99 -46.56
C SER A 37 -28.23 -13.46 -46.34
N THR A 38 -27.42 -13.50 -47.40
CA THR A 38 -25.99 -13.87 -47.33
C THR A 38 -25.16 -12.78 -46.65
N GLU A 39 -25.38 -11.51 -47.00
CA GLU A 39 -24.69 -10.37 -46.39
C GLU A 39 -25.07 -10.20 -44.91
N GLN A 40 -26.35 -10.42 -44.58
CA GLN A 40 -26.81 -10.45 -43.19
C GLN A 40 -26.12 -11.56 -42.40
N ALA A 41 -25.96 -12.76 -42.97
CA ALA A 41 -25.26 -13.86 -42.32
C ALA A 41 -23.78 -13.54 -42.09
N LEU A 42 -23.08 -13.02 -43.10
CA LEU A 42 -21.67 -12.60 -42.99
C LEU A 42 -21.49 -11.49 -41.94
N TYR A 43 -22.40 -10.52 -41.92
CA TYR A 43 -22.39 -9.45 -40.92
C TYR A 43 -22.61 -10.00 -39.50
N GLN A 44 -23.58 -10.90 -39.30
CA GLN A 44 -23.82 -11.56 -38.01
C GLN A 44 -22.63 -12.39 -37.55
N ASP A 45 -21.98 -13.13 -38.45
CA ASP A 45 -20.77 -13.88 -38.15
C ASP A 45 -19.64 -12.96 -37.70
N SER A 46 -19.46 -11.82 -38.37
CA SER A 46 -18.46 -10.83 -37.98
C SER A 46 -18.74 -10.22 -36.60
N LEU A 47 -20.00 -9.89 -36.30
CA LEU A 47 -20.42 -9.40 -34.98
C LEU A 47 -20.22 -10.45 -33.89
N LYS A 48 -20.48 -11.72 -34.20
CA LYS A 48 -20.23 -12.83 -33.26
C LYS A 48 -18.75 -12.92 -32.91
N VAL A 49 -17.87 -12.91 -33.91
CA VAL A 49 -16.42 -12.93 -33.70
C VAL A 49 -15.97 -11.74 -32.85
N TYR A 50 -16.48 -10.54 -33.15
CA TYR A 50 -16.17 -9.34 -32.38
C TYR A 50 -16.60 -9.46 -30.91
N ARG A 51 -17.83 -9.94 -30.66
CA ARG A 51 -18.36 -10.12 -29.30
C ARG A 51 -17.59 -11.19 -28.53
N ASP A 52 -17.28 -12.32 -29.16
CA ASP A 52 -16.51 -13.39 -28.54
C ASP A 52 -15.11 -12.87 -28.14
N MET A 53 -14.45 -12.14 -29.05
CA MET A 53 -13.15 -11.52 -28.78
C MET A 53 -13.22 -10.50 -27.64
N TYR A 54 -14.23 -9.63 -27.65
CA TYR A 54 -14.44 -8.63 -26.59
C TYR A 54 -14.63 -9.31 -25.23
N ASN A 55 -15.49 -10.33 -25.17
CA ASN A 55 -15.78 -11.06 -23.94
C ASN A 55 -14.51 -11.75 -23.39
N VAL A 56 -13.75 -12.45 -24.25
CA VAL A 56 -12.48 -13.08 -23.85
C VAL A 56 -11.49 -12.04 -23.31
N THR A 57 -11.37 -10.90 -23.99
CA THR A 57 -10.44 -9.84 -23.60
C THR A 57 -10.85 -9.21 -22.26
N GLN A 58 -12.14 -8.96 -22.06
CA GLN A 58 -12.65 -8.42 -20.80
C GLN A 58 -12.43 -9.38 -19.64
N THR A 59 -12.78 -10.66 -19.79
CA THR A 59 -12.52 -11.67 -18.75
C THR A 59 -11.04 -11.74 -18.39
N LEU A 60 -10.14 -11.71 -19.38
CA LEU A 60 -8.71 -11.71 -19.13
C LEU A 60 -8.24 -10.46 -18.37
N ILE A 61 -8.75 -9.28 -18.74
CA ILE A 61 -8.42 -8.03 -18.05
C ILE A 61 -8.89 -8.07 -16.60
N ASP A 62 -10.13 -8.52 -16.37
CA ASP A 62 -10.72 -8.63 -15.03
C ASP A 62 -9.89 -9.58 -14.14
N GLU A 63 -9.60 -10.79 -14.64
CA GLU A 63 -8.81 -11.79 -13.91
C GLU A 63 -7.39 -11.29 -13.62
N THR A 64 -6.72 -10.66 -14.60
CA THR A 64 -5.34 -10.18 -14.42
C THR A 64 -5.27 -8.98 -13.47
N LEU A 65 -6.27 -8.09 -13.51
CA LEU A 65 -6.39 -6.98 -12.57
C LEU A 65 -6.63 -7.49 -11.15
N GLU A 66 -7.56 -8.42 -10.97
CA GLU A 66 -7.86 -9.01 -9.67
C GLU A 66 -6.62 -9.70 -9.07
N GLN A 67 -5.93 -10.52 -9.87
CA GLN A 67 -4.67 -11.16 -9.46
C GLN A 67 -3.58 -10.14 -9.12
N GLY A 68 -3.44 -9.08 -9.93
CA GLY A 68 -2.47 -8.01 -9.70
C GLY A 68 -2.73 -7.27 -8.38
N ILE A 69 -3.99 -6.94 -8.11
CA ILE A 69 -4.42 -6.31 -6.85
C ILE A 69 -4.18 -7.24 -5.67
N GLU A 70 -4.59 -8.51 -5.76
CA GLU A 70 -4.39 -9.49 -4.68
C GLU A 70 -2.91 -9.67 -4.36
N GLN A 71 -2.07 -9.85 -5.38
CA GLN A 71 -0.62 -9.99 -5.21
C GLN A 71 -0.01 -8.72 -4.62
N GLY A 72 -0.41 -7.54 -5.10
CA GLY A 72 0.05 -6.25 -4.59
C GLY A 72 -0.29 -6.06 -3.10
N ILE A 73 -1.54 -6.34 -2.70
CA ILE A 73 -1.99 -6.27 -1.31
C ILE A 73 -1.21 -7.27 -0.45
N LYS A 74 -1.09 -8.52 -0.89
CA LYS A 74 -0.39 -9.58 -0.16
C LYS A 74 1.08 -9.25 0.05
N GLN A 75 1.75 -8.73 -0.99
CA GLN A 75 3.14 -8.30 -0.91
C GLN A 75 3.31 -7.09 0.01
N GLY A 76 2.45 -6.07 -0.13
CA GLY A 76 2.44 -4.88 0.71
C GLY A 76 2.27 -5.21 2.20
N ILE A 77 1.30 -6.06 2.54
CA ILE A 77 1.08 -6.51 3.93
C ILE A 77 2.30 -7.28 4.45
N LYS A 78 2.86 -8.19 3.66
CA LYS A 78 4.03 -8.99 4.06
C LYS A 78 5.24 -8.10 4.32
N GLN A 79 5.50 -7.14 3.44
CA GLN A 79 6.60 -6.19 3.55
C GLN A 79 6.41 -5.27 4.75
N GLY A 80 5.25 -4.61 4.88
CA GLY A 80 4.97 -3.71 6.01
C GLY A 80 5.06 -4.42 7.37
N ARG A 81 4.58 -5.67 7.47
CA ARG A 81 4.74 -6.49 8.69
C ARG A 81 6.18 -6.89 8.97
N ALA A 82 7.01 -7.09 7.94
CA ALA A 82 8.42 -7.43 8.13
C ALA A 82 9.20 -6.19 8.61
N GLU A 83 9.01 -5.06 7.93
CA GLU A 83 9.64 -3.78 8.26
C GLU A 83 9.24 -3.30 9.66
N GLY A 84 7.94 -3.29 9.98
CA GLY A 84 7.45 -2.88 11.30
C GLY A 84 7.99 -3.76 12.44
N ARG A 85 8.08 -5.08 12.23
CA ARG A 85 8.69 -5.99 13.23
C ARG A 85 10.19 -5.74 13.38
N GLN A 86 10.89 -5.45 12.30
CA GLN A 86 12.32 -5.16 12.36
C GLN A 86 12.59 -3.85 13.09
N GLN A 87 11.87 -2.78 12.74
CA GLN A 87 11.97 -1.47 13.39
C GLN A 87 11.64 -1.58 14.88
N GLY A 88 10.51 -2.19 15.24
CA GLY A 88 10.13 -2.37 16.64
C GLY A 88 11.15 -3.16 17.46
N ARG A 89 11.75 -4.22 16.87
CA ARG A 89 12.83 -4.97 17.53
C ARG A 89 14.12 -4.16 17.70
N GLN A 90 14.47 -3.34 16.72
CA GLN A 90 15.66 -2.49 16.80
C GLN A 90 15.48 -1.41 17.85
N GLN A 91 14.33 -0.72 17.84
CA GLN A 91 13.99 0.31 18.81
C GLN A 91 13.94 -0.26 20.23
N GLY A 92 13.17 -1.33 20.47
CA GLY A 92 13.08 -1.92 21.81
C GLY A 92 14.43 -2.43 22.35
N ARG A 93 15.31 -2.94 21.48
CA ARG A 93 16.69 -3.30 21.88
C ARG A 93 17.56 -2.09 22.18
N ALA A 94 17.39 -1.00 21.45
CA ALA A 94 18.15 0.22 21.69
C ALA A 94 17.73 0.86 23.02
N GLU A 95 16.42 1.01 23.23
CA GLU A 95 15.82 1.54 24.45
C GLU A 95 16.19 0.69 25.67
N GLY A 96 15.93 -0.63 25.63
CA GLY A 96 16.25 -1.51 26.76
C GLY A 96 17.75 -1.57 27.10
N ARG A 97 18.65 -1.42 26.11
CA ARG A 97 20.09 -1.30 26.40
C ARG A 97 20.46 0.06 26.98
N ALA A 98 19.80 1.13 26.57
CA ALA A 98 20.06 2.46 27.10
C ALA A 98 19.61 2.55 28.55
N GLU A 99 18.39 2.09 28.84
CA GLU A 99 17.80 2.03 30.17
C GLU A 99 18.62 1.14 31.11
N GLY A 100 18.89 -0.12 30.73
CA GLY A 100 19.67 -1.03 31.57
C GLY A 100 21.11 -0.54 31.84
N ARG A 101 21.73 0.18 30.90
CA ARG A 101 23.04 0.82 31.17
C ARG A 101 22.94 2.02 32.09
N ALA A 102 21.86 2.79 32.01
CA ALA A 102 21.66 3.95 32.87
C ALA A 102 21.40 3.49 34.31
N GLU A 103 20.51 2.51 34.49
CA GLU A 103 20.21 1.88 35.77
C GLU A 103 21.45 1.22 36.37
N GLY A 104 22.13 0.33 35.64
CA GLY A 104 23.33 -0.34 36.15
C GLY A 104 24.46 0.62 36.51
N LYS A 105 24.61 1.75 35.79
CA LYS A 105 25.56 2.81 36.17
C LYS A 105 25.12 3.57 37.42
N ALA A 106 23.82 3.77 37.63
CA ALA A 106 23.30 4.46 38.80
C ALA A 106 23.44 3.57 40.05
N GLU A 107 23.03 2.31 39.95
CA GLU A 107 23.19 1.29 41.00
C GLU A 107 24.66 1.11 41.36
N GLY A 108 25.54 0.89 40.38
CA GLY A 108 26.97 0.73 40.63
C GLY A 108 27.61 1.93 41.34
N ARG A 109 27.21 3.16 41.02
CA ARG A 109 27.68 4.36 41.74
C ARG A 109 27.17 4.42 43.18
N GLN A 110 25.95 3.96 43.44
CA GLN A 110 25.41 3.94 44.80
C GLN A 110 26.07 2.84 45.64
N GLU A 111 26.26 1.66 45.07
CA GLU A 111 26.98 0.56 45.71
C GLU A 111 28.43 0.96 46.03
N GLU A 112 29.13 1.61 45.09
CA GLU A 112 30.49 2.11 45.30
C GLU A 112 30.54 3.13 46.45
N LYS A 113 29.60 4.10 46.49
CA LYS A 113 29.48 5.05 47.61
C LYS A 113 29.28 4.35 48.95
N GLN A 114 28.38 3.36 49.01
CA GLN A 114 28.12 2.59 50.23
C GLN A 114 29.33 1.75 50.65
N GLN A 115 30.05 1.14 49.70
CA GLN A 115 31.26 0.37 49.98
C GLN A 115 32.37 1.27 50.54
N ILE A 116 32.59 2.44 49.94
CA ILE A 116 33.55 3.42 50.44
C ILE A 116 33.16 3.88 51.86
N ALA A 117 31.89 4.19 52.09
CA ALA A 117 31.41 4.60 53.42
C ALA A 117 31.62 3.50 54.47
N LYS A 118 31.35 2.22 54.14
CA LYS A 118 31.62 1.07 55.03
C LYS A 118 33.10 0.96 55.38
N GLN A 119 33.99 1.11 54.39
CA GLN A 119 35.44 1.07 54.62
C GLN A 119 35.91 2.22 55.51
N MET A 120 35.40 3.44 55.27
CA MET A 120 35.73 4.60 56.10
C MET A 120 35.23 4.46 57.54
N LYS A 121 34.01 3.92 57.73
CA LYS A 121 33.45 3.62 59.05
C LYS A 121 34.29 2.58 59.78
N ALA A 122 34.71 1.51 59.09
CA ALA A 122 35.61 0.50 59.65
C ALA A 122 37.00 1.05 60.02
N ALA A 123 37.47 2.09 59.33
CA ALA A 123 38.70 2.81 59.64
C ALA A 123 38.56 3.79 60.82
N GLY A 124 37.36 3.95 61.39
CA GLY A 124 37.11 4.81 62.56
C GLY A 124 36.93 6.29 62.24
N LEU A 125 36.64 6.65 60.98
CA LEU A 125 36.35 8.03 60.60
C LEU A 125 34.99 8.49 61.16
N PRO A 126 34.85 9.75 61.61
CA PRO A 126 33.58 10.31 62.06
C PRO A 126 32.51 10.30 60.95
N ALA A 127 31.25 10.04 61.30
CA ALA A 127 30.14 10.00 60.34
C ALA A 127 29.96 11.32 59.56
N GLN A 128 30.30 12.47 60.16
CA GLN A 128 30.29 13.76 59.48
C GLN A 128 31.30 13.84 58.32
N ASP A 129 32.52 13.33 58.52
CA ASP A 129 33.56 13.33 57.49
C ASP A 129 33.17 12.34 56.38
N ILE A 130 32.64 11.17 56.74
CA ILE A 130 32.16 10.17 55.77
C ILE A 130 31.03 10.75 54.90
N ALA A 131 30.08 11.46 55.51
CA ALA A 131 28.99 12.14 54.80
C ALA A 131 29.52 13.18 53.82
N GLN A 132 30.52 13.96 54.23
CA GLN A 132 31.15 14.96 53.37
C GLN A 132 31.83 14.35 52.13
N TYR A 133 32.54 13.22 52.28
CA TYR A 133 33.30 12.62 51.18
C TYR A 133 32.47 11.71 50.26
N THR A 134 31.47 11.01 50.81
CA THR A 134 30.66 10.04 50.04
C THR A 134 29.35 10.64 49.51
N GLY A 135 28.91 11.76 50.08
CA GLY A 135 27.65 12.40 49.78
C GLY A 135 26.42 11.60 50.25
N LEU A 136 26.63 10.63 51.15
CA LEU A 136 25.56 9.93 51.87
C LEU A 136 25.13 10.75 53.08
N THR A 137 23.87 10.59 53.48
CA THR A 137 23.36 11.19 54.72
C THR A 137 23.92 10.49 55.95
N ILE A 138 23.96 11.20 57.08
CA ILE A 138 24.43 10.63 58.36
C ILE A 138 23.58 9.40 58.74
N ASP A 139 22.25 9.49 58.56
CA ASP A 139 21.33 8.38 58.81
C ASP A 139 21.63 7.14 57.94
N GLU A 140 22.00 7.34 56.67
CA GLU A 140 22.42 6.24 55.79
C GLU A 140 23.72 5.61 56.29
N ILE A 141 24.70 6.42 56.70
CA ILE A 141 25.99 5.96 57.20
C ILE A 141 25.85 5.20 58.53
N ASP A 142 24.97 5.66 59.42
CA ASP A 142 24.72 5.00 60.69
C ASP A 142 24.06 3.63 60.50
N ARG A 143 23.25 3.45 59.45
CA ARG A 143 22.59 2.20 59.07
C ARG A 143 23.47 1.20 58.32
N LEU A 144 24.62 1.62 57.76
CA LEU A 144 25.58 0.76 57.04
C LEU A 144 26.43 -0.11 57.99
#